data_AF-A0A0G4EW97-F1
#
_entry.id   AF-A0A0G4EW97-F1
#
_cell.length_a   1.000
_cell.length_b   1.000
_cell.length_c   1.000
_cell.angle_alpha   90.00
_cell.angle_beta   90.00
_cell.angle_gamma   90.00
#
_symmetry.space_group_name_H-M   'P 1'
#
loop_
_entity.id
_entity.type
_entity.pdbx_description
1 polymer ?
#
loop_
_entity_poly.entity_id
_entity_poly.type
_entity_poly.pdbx_seq_one_letter_code
_entity_poly.pdbx_strand_id
1 'polypeptide(L)'
;MAQSCCMSKTQRKSEDEPPMYDAVIIPGGGVDQQGVPHPWVVERLKRALTLDKQTKYYILLSRGTTHKAPPLDSEGVPIDEAAAGAKYLAEHGVSTDRILMERWSLDTIGNIYALRRLITEPMDMRSLVFVTNEFHMNRTRESVLWIYGMPPVWPFEAPVPPGLSSGMSFDFLSVANAGMSQEMVAARTAKEKASLKTLNQVTKEKVNSLAKLAQFLLVEHGAYNTPSAVKYRTQEGGQGEGDSEGAAASSGGGGGGGGGGGSALLSTY
;
A
#
# COMPACT_ATOMS: atom_id res chain seq x y z
N MET A 1 -11.02 -39.20 -55.24
CA MET A 1 -11.90 -38.49 -54.28
C MET A 1 -11.10 -38.26 -53.01
N ALA A 2 -10.51 -37.08 -52.85
CA ALA A 2 -9.73 -36.73 -51.67
C ALA A 2 -10.55 -35.78 -50.80
N GLN A 3 -10.83 -36.23 -49.58
CA GLN A 3 -11.70 -35.57 -48.62
C GLN A 3 -10.90 -34.53 -47.83
N SER A 4 -11.50 -33.35 -47.74
CA SER A 4 -11.04 -32.16 -47.04
C SER A 4 -10.67 -32.45 -45.58
N CYS A 5 -9.43 -32.13 -45.19
CA CYS A 5 -9.04 -32.01 -43.79
C CYS A 5 -9.10 -30.53 -43.39
N CYS A 6 -10.15 -30.20 -42.65
CA CYS A 6 -10.32 -28.94 -41.96
C CYS A 6 -9.31 -28.86 -40.81
N MET A 7 -8.29 -28.02 -40.93
CA MET A 7 -7.47 -27.61 -39.79
C MET A 7 -7.88 -26.20 -39.36
N SER A 8 -8.46 -26.14 -38.17
CA SER A 8 -8.87 -24.93 -37.47
C SER A 8 -7.69 -23.98 -37.29
N LYS A 9 -7.91 -22.72 -37.66
CA LYS A 9 -7.00 -21.61 -37.33
C LYS A 9 -7.11 -21.31 -35.83
N THR A 10 -6.35 -22.01 -35.00
CA THR A 10 -6.07 -21.53 -33.64
C THR A 10 -5.10 -20.36 -33.77
N GLN A 11 -5.61 -19.14 -33.67
CA GLN A 11 -4.81 -17.92 -33.62
C GLN A 11 -3.86 -18.00 -32.42
N ARG A 12 -2.58 -18.22 -32.68
CA ARG A 12 -1.51 -17.95 -31.71
C ARG A 12 -1.43 -16.43 -31.56
N LYS A 13 -1.86 -15.91 -30.41
CA LYS A 13 -1.59 -14.52 -30.01
C LYS A 13 -0.08 -14.39 -29.90
N SER A 14 0.55 -13.60 -30.77
CA SER A 14 2.01 -13.43 -30.86
C SER A 14 2.57 -12.74 -29.62
N GLU A 15 3.81 -13.08 -29.26
CA GLU A 15 4.58 -12.54 -28.14
C GLU A 15 5.01 -11.06 -28.32
N ASP A 16 4.56 -10.40 -29.40
CA ASP A 16 4.97 -9.06 -29.82
C ASP A 16 3.96 -7.94 -29.47
N GLU A 17 2.82 -8.26 -28.84
CA GLU A 17 1.89 -7.21 -28.41
C GLU A 17 2.44 -6.50 -27.17
N PRO A 18 2.43 -5.14 -27.13
CA PRO A 18 2.89 -4.40 -25.97
C PRO A 18 2.09 -4.77 -24.72
N PRO A 19 2.70 -4.76 -23.52
CA PRO A 19 2.02 -5.11 -22.29
C PRO A 19 0.81 -4.18 -22.07
N MET A 20 -0.29 -4.75 -21.61
CA MET A 20 -1.53 -4.01 -21.33
C MET A 20 -1.34 -2.93 -20.25
N TYR A 21 -0.49 -3.22 -19.25
CA TYR A 21 -0.20 -2.32 -18.14
C TYR A 21 1.30 -2.01 -18.09
N ASP A 22 1.63 -0.75 -17.82
CA ASP A 22 3.00 -0.35 -17.49
C ASP A 22 3.43 -0.97 -16.16
N ALA A 23 2.51 -1.05 -15.19
CA ALA A 23 2.81 -1.70 -13.93
C ALA A 23 1.59 -2.30 -13.22
N VAL A 24 1.85 -3.39 -12.50
CA VAL A 24 1.00 -3.87 -11.40
C VAL A 24 1.49 -3.28 -10.08
N ILE A 25 0.59 -2.61 -9.37
CA ILE A 25 0.87 -1.92 -8.12
C ILE A 25 0.35 -2.76 -6.95
N ILE A 26 1.22 -3.08 -6.01
CA ILE A 26 0.94 -3.97 -4.89
C ILE A 26 1.24 -3.22 -3.59
N PRO A 27 0.21 -2.69 -2.90
CA PRO A 27 0.39 -2.08 -1.59
C PRO A 27 0.90 -3.09 -0.55
N GLY A 28 1.68 -2.60 0.40
CA GLY A 28 2.00 -3.33 1.64
C GLY A 28 0.76 -3.70 2.45
N GLY A 29 0.91 -4.66 3.35
CA GLY A 29 -0.15 -5.16 4.22
C GLY A 29 0.34 -5.87 5.48
N GLY A 30 1.62 -5.68 5.83
CA GLY A 30 2.27 -6.32 6.96
C GLY A 30 3.10 -7.56 6.60
N VAL A 31 4.15 -7.75 7.41
CA VAL A 31 5.01 -8.93 7.46
C VAL A 31 5.00 -9.52 8.87
N ASP A 32 5.26 -10.82 8.97
CA ASP A 32 5.46 -11.48 10.26
C ASP A 32 6.82 -11.15 10.90
N GLN A 33 7.15 -11.79 12.02
CA GLN A 33 8.40 -11.54 12.74
C GLN A 33 9.64 -12.03 11.99
N GLN A 34 9.45 -12.88 10.98
CA GLN A 34 10.51 -13.40 10.13
C GLN A 34 10.66 -12.56 8.85
N GLY A 35 9.92 -11.45 8.72
CA GLY A 35 9.92 -10.62 7.54
C GLY A 35 9.19 -11.24 6.34
N VAL A 36 8.38 -12.27 6.56
CA VAL A 36 7.61 -12.94 5.50
C VAL A 36 6.26 -12.23 5.34
N PRO A 37 5.80 -11.97 4.09
CA PRO A 37 4.49 -11.37 3.87
C PRO A 37 3.37 -12.20 4.49
N HIS A 38 2.42 -11.54 5.16
CA HIS A 38 1.25 -12.23 5.71
C HIS A 38 0.42 -12.91 4.60
N PRO A 39 -0.39 -13.94 4.92
CA PRO A 39 -1.15 -14.70 3.93
C PRO A 39 -2.03 -13.84 3.00
N TRP A 40 -2.69 -12.80 3.52
CA TRP A 40 -3.50 -11.89 2.71
C TRP A 40 -2.67 -11.02 1.76
N VAL A 41 -1.40 -10.74 2.08
CA VAL A 41 -0.45 -10.05 1.19
C VAL A 41 0.02 -11.02 0.10
N VAL A 42 0.27 -12.28 0.45
CA VAL A 42 0.59 -13.34 -0.52
C VAL A 42 -0.51 -13.47 -1.58
N GLU A 43 -1.79 -13.33 -1.22
CA GLU A 43 -2.88 -13.33 -2.22
C GLU A 43 -2.77 -12.17 -3.22
N ARG A 44 -2.29 -10.99 -2.80
CA ARG A 44 -2.03 -9.86 -3.73
C ARG A 44 -0.91 -10.23 -4.70
N LEU A 45 0.17 -10.80 -4.18
CA LEU A 45 1.35 -11.19 -4.96
C LEU A 45 0.99 -12.29 -5.98
N LYS A 46 0.25 -13.32 -5.56
CA LYS A 46 -0.28 -14.36 -6.46
C LYS A 46 -1.17 -13.77 -7.54
N ARG A 47 -2.08 -12.85 -7.20
CA ARG A 47 -2.93 -12.19 -8.20
C ARG A 47 -2.09 -11.36 -9.17
N ALA A 48 -1.06 -10.66 -8.71
CA ALA A 48 -0.15 -9.93 -9.58
C ALA A 48 0.62 -10.86 -10.55
N LEU A 49 1.02 -12.05 -10.11
CA LEU A 49 1.65 -13.06 -10.98
C LEU A 49 0.73 -13.51 -12.13
N THR A 50 -0.60 -13.52 -11.94
CA THR A 50 -1.54 -13.83 -13.04
C THR A 50 -1.56 -12.77 -14.16
N LEU A 51 -0.96 -11.60 -13.92
CA LEU A 51 -0.87 -10.49 -14.86
C LEU A 51 0.50 -10.38 -15.53
N ASP A 52 1.42 -11.32 -15.30
CA ASP A 52 2.83 -11.22 -15.72
C ASP A 52 3.00 -10.90 -17.21
N LYS A 53 2.32 -11.64 -18.08
CA LYS A 53 2.36 -11.42 -19.54
C LYS A 53 1.72 -10.11 -20.00
N GLN A 54 0.99 -9.44 -19.12
CA GLN A 54 0.25 -8.21 -19.39
C GLN A 54 0.90 -7.00 -18.75
N THR A 55 2.03 -7.16 -18.02
CA THR A 55 2.62 -6.08 -17.25
C THR A 55 4.12 -5.94 -17.49
N LYS A 56 4.60 -4.69 -17.60
CA LYS A 56 6.04 -4.42 -17.72
C LYS A 56 6.75 -4.52 -16.38
N TYR A 57 6.23 -3.84 -15.35
CA TYR A 57 6.83 -3.79 -14.02
C TYR A 57 5.88 -4.24 -12.90
N TYR A 58 6.48 -4.73 -11.82
CA TYR A 58 5.84 -4.95 -10.53
C TYR A 58 6.32 -3.84 -9.59
N ILE A 59 5.40 -3.06 -9.03
CA ILE A 59 5.73 -2.00 -8.07
C ILE A 59 5.18 -2.39 -6.70
N LEU A 60 6.09 -2.62 -5.76
CA LEU A 60 5.79 -2.93 -4.37
C LEU A 60 5.82 -1.63 -3.57
N LEU A 61 4.74 -1.30 -2.87
CA LEU A 61 4.66 -0.08 -2.07
C LEU A 61 4.80 -0.37 -0.58
N SER A 62 5.17 0.68 0.14
CA SER A 62 5.26 0.74 1.59
C SER A 62 6.57 0.22 2.16
N ARG A 63 7.15 1.05 3.02
CA ARG A 63 8.16 0.65 3.98
C ARG A 63 7.56 -0.24 5.09
N GLY A 64 6.38 0.14 5.58
CA GLY A 64 5.78 -0.48 6.76
C GLY A 64 4.63 0.34 7.31
N THR A 65 4.48 0.37 8.63
CA THR A 65 3.44 1.16 9.32
C THR A 65 4.03 1.89 10.53
N THR A 66 3.40 2.98 10.95
CA THR A 66 3.75 3.71 12.18
C THR A 66 3.34 2.97 13.46
N HIS A 67 2.50 1.93 13.35
CA HIS A 67 1.92 1.26 14.52
C HIS A 67 2.76 0.09 15.06
N LYS A 68 3.75 -0.37 14.31
CA LYS A 68 4.56 -1.54 14.66
C LYS A 68 5.97 -1.35 14.12
N ALA A 69 6.98 -1.62 14.96
CA ALA A 69 8.36 -1.66 14.50
C ALA A 69 8.53 -2.72 13.40
N PRO A 70 9.33 -2.45 12.36
CA PRO A 70 9.63 -3.46 11.35
C PRO A 70 10.42 -4.60 11.99
N PRO A 71 10.22 -5.86 11.55
CA PRO A 71 11.13 -6.93 11.92
C PRO A 71 12.54 -6.61 11.39
N LEU A 72 13.55 -7.13 12.08
CA LEU A 72 14.95 -6.97 11.69
C LEU A 72 15.45 -8.28 11.06
N ASP A 73 16.34 -8.17 10.08
CA ASP A 73 17.06 -9.32 9.56
C ASP A 73 18.20 -9.78 10.49
N SER A 74 18.96 -10.79 10.06
CA SER A 74 20.09 -11.32 10.83
C SER A 74 21.22 -10.32 11.07
N GLU A 75 21.27 -9.22 10.31
CA GLU A 75 22.25 -8.14 10.46
C GLU A 75 21.69 -6.96 11.27
N GLY A 76 20.45 -7.06 11.76
CA GLY A 76 19.78 -5.99 12.50
C GLY A 76 19.21 -4.90 11.59
N VAL A 77 19.09 -5.12 10.29
CA VAL A 77 18.56 -4.16 9.32
C VAL A 77 17.04 -4.30 9.24
N PRO A 78 16.27 -3.20 9.26
CA PRO A 78 14.82 -3.24 9.07
C PRO A 78 14.40 -3.89 7.75
N ILE A 79 13.51 -4.88 7.84
CA ILE A 79 12.88 -5.49 6.68
C ILE A 79 11.63 -4.70 6.34
N ASP A 80 11.66 -4.06 5.17
CA ASP A 80 10.53 -3.29 4.67
C ASP A 80 9.51 -4.20 3.95
N GLU A 81 8.23 -3.85 4.02
CA GLU A 81 7.16 -4.65 3.38
C GLU A 81 7.36 -4.80 1.87
N ALA A 82 7.80 -3.74 1.18
CA ALA A 82 8.13 -3.79 -0.24
C ALA A 82 9.26 -4.76 -0.55
N ALA A 83 10.28 -4.87 0.31
CA ALA A 83 11.40 -5.79 0.14
C ALA A 83 10.96 -7.26 0.33
N ALA A 84 10.10 -7.52 1.32
CA ALA A 84 9.52 -8.84 1.52
C ALA A 84 8.67 -9.30 0.31
N GLY A 85 7.86 -8.39 -0.26
CA GLY A 85 7.10 -8.66 -1.48
C GLY A 85 7.97 -8.89 -2.71
N ALA A 86 9.04 -8.09 -2.86
CA ALA A 86 10.00 -8.23 -3.96
C ALA A 86 10.73 -9.58 -3.91
N LYS A 87 11.18 -9.99 -2.72
CA LYS A 87 11.78 -11.32 -2.50
C LYS A 87 10.83 -12.43 -2.94
N TYR A 88 9.57 -12.37 -2.52
CA TYR A 88 8.56 -13.35 -2.93
C TYR A 88 8.42 -13.41 -4.46
N LEU A 89 8.27 -12.29 -5.16
CA LEU A 89 8.12 -12.29 -6.62
C LEU A 89 9.35 -12.85 -7.33
N ALA A 90 10.56 -12.51 -6.89
CA ALA A 90 11.79 -13.03 -7.44
C ALA A 90 11.90 -14.56 -7.27
N GLU A 91 11.54 -15.08 -6.08
CA GLU A 91 11.49 -16.52 -5.80
C GLU A 91 10.44 -17.25 -6.65
N HIS A 92 9.44 -16.53 -7.17
CA HIS A 92 8.39 -17.06 -8.06
C HIS A 92 8.66 -16.76 -9.54
N GLY A 93 9.90 -16.40 -9.90
CA GLY A 93 10.36 -16.34 -11.29
C GLY A 93 10.19 -14.99 -11.98
N VAL A 94 9.75 -13.94 -11.27
CA VAL A 94 9.77 -12.58 -11.82
C VAL A 94 11.20 -12.08 -11.89
N SER A 95 11.64 -11.63 -13.06
CA SER A 95 12.97 -11.05 -13.24
C SER A 95 13.13 -9.79 -12.38
N THR A 96 14.26 -9.67 -11.68
CA THR A 96 14.47 -8.62 -10.67
C THR A 96 14.54 -7.21 -11.26
N ASP A 97 14.92 -7.07 -12.53
CA ASP A 97 14.87 -5.81 -13.29
C ASP A 97 13.44 -5.32 -13.59
N ARG A 98 12.44 -6.19 -13.44
CA ARG A 98 11.01 -5.87 -13.54
C ARG A 98 10.39 -5.54 -12.18
N ILE A 99 11.13 -5.62 -11.06
CA ILE A 99 10.62 -5.41 -9.71
C ILE A 99 11.13 -4.07 -9.17
N LEU A 100 10.21 -3.13 -8.96
CA LEU A 100 10.49 -1.81 -8.39
C LEU A 100 9.94 -1.73 -6.96
N MET A 101 10.75 -1.22 -6.03
CA MET A 101 10.35 -1.08 -4.63
C MET A 101 10.26 0.39 -4.25
N GLU A 102 9.11 0.79 -3.74
CA GLU A 102 8.91 2.05 -3.05
C GLU A 102 9.00 1.78 -1.54
N ARG A 103 10.01 2.37 -0.87
CA ARG A 103 10.41 2.07 0.53
C ARG A 103 10.40 3.30 1.44
N TRP A 104 9.73 4.37 1.04
CA TRP A 104 9.68 5.62 1.79
C TRP A 104 8.41 5.74 2.62
N SER A 105 7.24 5.41 2.07
CA SER A 105 5.97 5.67 2.72
C SER A 105 5.56 4.64 3.77
N LEU A 106 4.68 5.07 4.68
CA LEU A 106 4.23 4.31 5.86
C LEU A 106 2.69 4.18 5.93
N ASP A 107 1.98 4.77 4.96
CA ASP A 107 0.52 4.76 4.88
C ASP A 107 0.06 4.88 3.42
N THR A 108 -1.24 4.75 3.20
CA THR A 108 -1.83 4.77 1.85
C THR A 108 -1.70 6.10 1.12
N ILE A 109 -1.79 7.25 1.80
CA ILE A 109 -1.66 8.55 1.13
C ILE A 109 -0.20 8.75 0.70
N GLY A 110 0.75 8.45 1.59
CA GLY A 110 2.18 8.45 1.29
C GLY A 110 2.52 7.48 0.16
N ASN A 111 1.98 6.27 0.18
CA ASN A 111 2.20 5.26 -0.87
C ASN A 111 1.83 5.81 -2.25
N ILE A 112 0.64 6.41 -2.38
CA ILE A 112 0.18 6.94 -3.68
C ILE A 112 0.97 8.20 -4.07
N TYR A 113 1.31 9.07 -3.13
CA TYR A 113 2.14 10.24 -3.40
C TYR A 113 3.55 9.84 -3.89
N ALA A 114 4.21 8.93 -3.19
CA ALA A 114 5.54 8.42 -3.51
C ALA A 114 5.54 7.69 -4.85
N LEU A 115 4.57 6.79 -5.07
CA LEU A 115 4.37 6.13 -6.36
C LEU A 115 4.28 7.15 -7.50
N ARG A 116 3.44 8.17 -7.34
CA ARG A 116 3.23 9.20 -8.38
C ARG A 116 4.52 9.95 -8.68
N ARG A 117 5.19 10.46 -7.62
CA ARG A 117 6.29 11.42 -7.73
C ARG A 117 7.65 10.79 -7.97
N LEU A 118 7.87 9.57 -7.47
CA LEU A 118 9.16 8.90 -7.55
C LEU A 118 9.22 7.90 -8.71
N ILE A 119 8.08 7.40 -9.19
CA ILE A 119 8.06 6.30 -10.17
C ILE A 119 7.23 6.68 -11.40
N THR A 120 5.92 6.87 -11.28
CA THR A 120 5.07 6.89 -12.48
C THR A 120 5.25 8.14 -13.33
N GLU A 121 5.38 9.33 -12.72
CA GLU A 121 5.65 10.55 -13.49
C GLU A 121 7.08 10.57 -14.08
N PRO A 122 8.16 10.24 -13.34
CA PRO A 122 9.51 10.17 -13.90
C PRO A 122 9.69 9.11 -14.99
N MET A 123 8.98 7.98 -14.91
CA MET A 123 9.08 6.86 -15.87
C MET A 123 7.98 6.87 -16.94
N ASP A 124 7.17 7.92 -17.00
CA ASP A 124 6.01 8.08 -17.89
C ASP A 124 5.07 6.88 -17.95
N MET A 125 4.79 6.24 -16.80
CA MET A 125 3.84 5.14 -16.71
C MET A 125 2.42 5.66 -16.70
N ARG A 126 1.56 5.15 -17.59
CA ARG A 126 0.20 5.65 -17.81
C ARG A 126 -0.89 4.62 -17.55
N SER A 127 -0.62 3.33 -17.73
CA SER A 127 -1.59 2.27 -17.46
C SER A 127 -1.19 1.44 -16.25
N LEU A 128 -1.92 1.58 -15.16
CA LEU A 128 -1.62 0.93 -13.89
C LEU A 128 -2.78 0.03 -13.45
N VAL A 129 -2.45 -1.11 -12.85
CA VAL A 129 -3.43 -1.96 -12.19
C VAL A 129 -3.08 -2.16 -10.72
N PHE A 130 -4.00 -1.79 -9.82
CA PHE A 130 -3.84 -1.92 -8.39
C PHE A 130 -4.40 -3.26 -7.92
N VAL A 131 -3.58 -4.05 -7.23
CA VAL A 131 -3.96 -5.33 -6.65
C VAL A 131 -3.87 -5.25 -5.13
N THR A 132 -5.01 -5.30 -4.45
CA THR A 132 -5.06 -5.23 -2.98
C THR A 132 -6.22 -6.06 -2.42
N ASN A 133 -6.25 -6.27 -1.11
CA ASN A 133 -7.34 -7.01 -0.48
C ASN A 133 -8.66 -6.21 -0.51
N GLU A 134 -9.78 -6.91 -0.48
CA GLU A 134 -11.13 -6.33 -0.47
C GLU A 134 -11.31 -5.25 0.61
N PHE A 135 -10.84 -5.50 1.84
CA PHE A 135 -10.99 -4.53 2.93
C PHE A 135 -10.29 -3.19 2.65
N HIS A 136 -9.22 -3.20 1.84
CA HIS A 136 -8.38 -2.02 1.58
C HIS A 136 -8.68 -1.33 0.23
N MET A 137 -9.47 -1.97 -0.62
CA MET A 137 -9.66 -1.52 -2.01
C MET A 137 -10.25 -0.11 -2.09
N ASN A 138 -11.30 0.17 -1.33
CA ASN A 138 -11.99 1.46 -1.40
C ASN A 138 -11.06 2.64 -1.05
N ARG A 139 -10.28 2.52 0.03
CA ARG A 139 -9.35 3.58 0.43
C ARG A 139 -8.20 3.73 -0.58
N THR A 140 -7.71 2.63 -1.13
CA THR A 140 -6.69 2.65 -2.18
C THR A 140 -7.20 3.39 -3.41
N ARG A 141 -8.35 2.97 -3.96
CA ARG A 141 -8.97 3.57 -5.13
C ARG A 141 -9.23 5.06 -4.95
N GLU A 142 -9.83 5.45 -3.83
CA GLU A 142 -10.15 6.84 -3.56
C GLU A 142 -8.93 7.73 -3.35
N SER A 143 -7.83 7.17 -2.84
CA SER A 143 -6.54 7.87 -2.73
C SER A 143 -5.88 8.04 -4.09
N VAL A 144 -5.90 6.99 -4.92
CA VAL A 144 -5.39 7.03 -6.31
C VAL A 144 -6.12 8.10 -7.12
N LEU A 145 -7.45 8.02 -7.21
CA LEU A 145 -8.24 8.94 -8.02
C LEU A 145 -8.08 10.40 -7.57
N TRP A 146 -8.02 10.63 -6.26
CA TRP A 146 -7.81 11.96 -5.73
C TRP A 146 -6.41 12.50 -6.02
N ILE A 147 -5.36 11.74 -5.70
CA ILE A 147 -3.99 12.21 -5.83
C ILE A 147 -3.63 12.35 -7.30
N TYR A 148 -3.93 11.37 -8.16
CA TYR A 148 -3.67 11.48 -9.61
C TYR A 148 -4.60 12.48 -10.32
N GLY A 149 -5.75 12.80 -9.75
CA GLY A 149 -6.62 13.88 -10.22
C GLY A 149 -6.05 15.29 -10.01
N MET A 150 -5.02 15.45 -9.17
CA MET A 150 -4.36 16.75 -9.00
C MET A 150 -3.50 17.10 -10.22
N PRO A 151 -3.49 18.36 -10.68
CA PRO A 151 -2.59 18.78 -11.73
C PRO A 151 -1.12 18.61 -11.30
N PRO A 152 -0.22 18.25 -12.25
CA PRO A 152 1.21 18.18 -11.96
C PRO A 152 1.74 19.56 -11.55
N VAL A 153 2.74 19.60 -10.67
CA VAL A 153 3.34 20.87 -10.17
C VAL A 153 4.44 21.39 -11.09
N TRP A 154 4.74 20.72 -12.20
CA TRP A 154 5.91 21.01 -13.01
C TRP A 154 5.78 22.28 -13.88
N PRO A 155 6.79 23.18 -13.82
CA PRO A 155 7.08 24.10 -14.91
C PRO A 155 8.59 24.03 -15.26
N PHE A 156 8.98 23.09 -16.11
CA PHE A 156 10.16 23.25 -16.98
C PHE A 156 9.74 22.77 -18.36
N GLU A 157 9.47 23.75 -19.24
CA GLU A 157 9.58 23.82 -20.72
C GLU A 157 9.48 22.56 -21.62
N ALA A 158 9.09 21.39 -21.14
CA ALA A 158 8.52 20.38 -21.99
C ALA A 158 7.09 20.83 -22.27
N PRO A 159 6.69 21.07 -23.53
CA PRO A 159 5.29 21.25 -23.85
C PRO A 159 4.57 20.05 -23.25
N VAL A 160 3.65 20.30 -22.32
CA VAL A 160 2.61 19.32 -22.00
C VAL A 160 1.98 19.03 -23.36
N PRO A 161 2.11 17.82 -23.93
CA PRO A 161 1.49 17.51 -25.20
C PRO A 161 0.01 17.89 -25.09
N PRO A 162 -0.57 18.56 -26.10
CA PRO A 162 -2.00 18.85 -26.09
C PRO A 162 -2.75 17.54 -25.80
N GLY A 163 -3.38 17.44 -24.61
CA GLY A 163 -4.05 16.21 -24.15
C GLY A 163 -3.63 15.68 -22.76
N LEU A 164 -2.60 16.23 -22.09
CA LEU A 164 -2.27 15.83 -20.71
C LEU A 164 -3.14 16.55 -19.66
N SER A 165 -4.44 16.28 -19.72
CA SER A 165 -5.27 16.10 -18.53
C SER A 165 -5.72 14.63 -18.52
N SER A 166 -4.79 13.81 -18.02
CA SER A 166 -4.91 12.41 -17.60
C SER A 166 -5.24 11.31 -18.63
N GLY A 167 -4.41 11.15 -19.67
CA GLY A 167 -4.34 9.89 -20.45
C GLY A 167 -3.83 8.67 -19.64
N MET A 168 -4.08 8.64 -18.33
CA MET A 168 -3.75 7.53 -17.44
C MET A 168 -4.99 6.65 -17.24
N SER A 169 -4.79 5.35 -17.20
CA SER A 169 -5.83 4.37 -16.87
C SER A 169 -5.47 3.63 -15.58
N PHE A 170 -6.49 3.40 -14.75
CA PHE A 170 -6.36 2.70 -13.49
C PHE A 170 -7.38 1.57 -13.43
N ASP A 171 -6.89 0.34 -13.34
CA ASP A 171 -7.72 -0.82 -13.00
C ASP A 171 -7.50 -1.21 -11.53
N PHE A 172 -8.55 -1.78 -10.93
CA PHE A 172 -8.57 -2.13 -9.51
C PHE A 172 -9.05 -3.57 -9.36
N LEU A 173 -8.17 -4.44 -8.87
CA LEU A 173 -8.43 -5.86 -8.70
C LEU A 173 -8.34 -6.23 -7.23
N SER A 174 -9.46 -6.63 -6.64
CA SER A 174 -9.51 -7.09 -5.26
C SER A 174 -9.17 -8.57 -5.16
N VAL A 175 -8.56 -8.95 -4.03
CA VAL A 175 -8.35 -10.35 -3.64
C VAL A 175 -8.95 -10.60 -2.26
N ALA A 176 -9.26 -11.87 -1.98
CA ALA A 176 -9.83 -12.29 -0.71
C ALA A 176 -8.91 -11.97 0.49
N ASN A 177 -9.50 -11.88 1.68
CA ASN A 177 -8.82 -11.60 2.94
C ASN A 177 -8.26 -12.89 3.58
N ALA A 178 -7.55 -13.70 2.79
CA ALA A 178 -7.11 -15.03 3.21
C ALA A 178 -6.20 -14.98 4.45
N GLY A 179 -6.39 -15.94 5.36
CA GLY A 179 -5.62 -16.02 6.62
C GLY A 179 -6.00 -14.98 7.68
N MET A 180 -7.09 -14.22 7.49
CA MET A 180 -7.64 -13.32 8.51
C MET A 180 -8.85 -13.93 9.21
N SER A 181 -8.96 -13.73 10.53
CA SER A 181 -10.20 -14.04 11.27
C SER A 181 -11.32 -13.07 10.89
N GLN A 182 -12.58 -13.48 11.08
CA GLN A 182 -13.74 -12.61 10.82
C GLN A 182 -13.68 -11.30 11.64
N GLU A 183 -13.24 -11.40 12.89
CA GLU A 183 -13.03 -10.25 13.79
C GLU A 183 -11.96 -9.30 13.25
N MET A 184 -10.83 -9.85 12.77
CA MET A 184 -9.76 -9.05 12.17
C MET A 184 -10.23 -8.35 10.89
N VAL A 185 -10.98 -9.04 10.04
CA VAL A 185 -11.58 -8.46 8.83
C VAL A 185 -12.54 -7.34 9.21
N ALA A 186 -13.41 -7.55 10.21
CA ALA A 186 -14.36 -6.54 10.66
C ALA A 186 -13.64 -5.31 11.23
N ALA A 187 -12.64 -5.49 12.10
CA ALA A 187 -11.86 -4.42 12.69
C ALA A 187 -11.11 -3.59 11.63
N ARG A 188 -10.45 -4.26 10.68
CA ARG A 188 -9.76 -3.57 9.58
C ARG A 188 -10.74 -2.83 8.67
N THR A 189 -11.85 -3.46 8.32
CA THR A 189 -12.89 -2.82 7.47
C THR A 189 -13.47 -1.58 8.14
N ALA A 190 -13.73 -1.64 9.45
CA ALA A 190 -14.19 -0.48 10.22
C ALA A 190 -13.16 0.64 10.24
N LYS A 191 -11.88 0.33 10.49
CA LYS A 191 -10.77 1.30 10.43
C LYS A 191 -10.67 1.95 9.04
N GLU A 192 -10.70 1.15 7.98
CA GLU A 192 -10.62 1.63 6.60
C GLU A 192 -11.80 2.55 6.24
N LYS A 193 -13.02 2.21 6.68
CA LYS A 193 -14.21 3.04 6.47
C LYS A 193 -14.10 4.38 7.22
N ALA A 194 -13.59 4.36 8.45
CA ALA A 194 -13.36 5.58 9.23
C ALA A 194 -12.30 6.47 8.57
N SER A 195 -11.14 5.89 8.18
CA SER A 195 -10.09 6.61 7.47
C SER A 195 -10.57 7.17 6.13
N LEU A 196 -11.39 6.42 5.38
CA LEU A 196 -11.96 6.89 4.11
C LEU A 196 -12.94 8.05 4.32
N LYS A 197 -13.74 8.01 5.39
CA LYS A 197 -14.62 9.12 5.75
C LYS A 197 -13.80 10.39 6.04
N THR A 198 -12.75 10.28 6.86
CA THR A 198 -11.85 11.41 7.16
C THR A 198 -11.18 11.95 5.89
N LEU A 199 -10.67 11.05 5.04
CA LEU A 199 -10.07 11.43 3.76
C LEU A 199 -11.03 12.29 2.94
N ASN A 200 -12.27 11.81 2.73
CA ASN A 200 -13.24 12.47 1.87
C ASN A 200 -13.81 13.76 2.46
N GLN A 201 -14.00 13.84 3.78
CA GLN A 201 -14.69 14.95 4.43
C GLN A 201 -13.75 16.03 4.97
N VAL A 202 -12.46 15.72 5.16
CA VAL A 202 -11.53 16.63 5.83
C VAL A 202 -10.28 16.85 4.98
N THR A 203 -9.61 15.77 4.59
CA THR A 203 -8.31 15.88 3.94
C THR A 203 -8.43 16.43 2.51
N LYS A 204 -9.33 15.87 1.69
CA LYS A 204 -9.50 16.28 0.28
C LYS A 204 -9.92 17.75 0.14
N GLU A 205 -10.70 18.29 1.08
CA GLU A 205 -11.14 19.70 1.04
C GLU A 205 -9.98 20.68 1.19
N LYS A 206 -9.02 20.35 2.07
CA LYS A 206 -7.86 21.21 2.37
C LYS A 206 -6.73 20.99 1.38
N VAL A 207 -6.54 19.74 0.95
CA VAL A 207 -5.39 19.29 0.16
C VAL A 207 -5.85 19.04 -1.29
N ASN A 208 -5.77 20.08 -2.11
CA ASN A 208 -6.29 20.08 -3.48
C ASN A 208 -5.23 20.35 -4.56
N SER A 209 -3.95 20.33 -4.19
CA SER A 209 -2.82 20.39 -5.10
C SER A 209 -1.67 19.54 -4.58
N LEU A 210 -0.79 19.08 -5.47
CA LEU A 210 0.39 18.31 -5.06
C LEU A 210 1.32 19.09 -4.13
N ALA A 211 1.39 20.43 -4.26
CA ALA A 211 2.16 21.28 -3.35
C ALA A 211 1.57 21.24 -1.92
N LYS A 212 0.25 21.36 -1.79
CA LYS A 212 -0.43 21.21 -0.50
C LYS A 212 -0.34 19.78 0.03
N LEU A 213 -0.34 18.78 -0.85
CA LEU A 213 -0.18 17.38 -0.45
C LEU A 213 1.23 17.12 0.10
N ALA A 214 2.26 17.68 -0.54
CA ALA A 214 3.62 17.63 -0.02
C ALA A 214 3.72 18.33 1.35
N GLN A 215 3.10 19.50 1.51
CA GLN A 215 3.05 20.20 2.80
C GLN A 215 2.32 19.37 3.87
N PHE A 216 1.13 18.85 3.55
CA PHE A 216 0.38 17.98 4.45
C PHE A 216 1.21 16.78 4.89
N LEU A 217 1.83 16.06 3.96
CA LEU A 217 2.65 14.90 4.30
C LEU A 217 3.85 15.29 5.16
N LEU A 218 4.69 16.21 4.70
CA LEU A 218 6.01 16.46 5.29
C LEU A 218 5.98 17.34 6.53
N VAL A 219 4.95 18.17 6.69
CA VAL A 219 4.86 19.16 7.78
C VAL A 219 3.80 18.78 8.80
N GLU A 220 2.64 18.26 8.37
CA GLU A 220 1.49 18.04 9.25
C GLU A 220 1.36 16.57 9.66
N HIS A 221 1.53 15.63 8.73
CA HIS A 221 1.19 14.23 8.93
C HIS A 221 2.16 13.52 9.89
N GLY A 222 1.60 12.89 10.92
CA GLY A 222 2.38 12.33 12.03
C GLY A 222 3.37 11.22 11.63
N ALA A 223 3.16 10.56 10.49
CA ALA A 223 4.09 9.55 9.98
C ALA A 223 5.39 10.12 9.40
N TYR A 224 5.41 11.40 8.99
CA TYR A 224 6.54 11.98 8.26
C TYR A 224 7.07 13.28 8.88
N ASN A 225 6.25 13.97 9.70
CA ASN A 225 6.64 15.25 10.26
C ASN A 225 7.79 15.11 11.27
N THR A 226 8.57 16.19 11.42
CA THR A 226 9.69 16.24 12.36
C THR A 226 9.25 16.14 13.83
N PRO A 227 8.18 16.83 14.30
CA PRO A 227 7.77 16.75 15.69
C PRO A 227 7.48 15.34 16.20
N SER A 228 6.76 14.52 15.42
CA SER A 228 6.51 13.12 15.75
C SER A 228 7.81 12.32 15.79
N ALA A 229 8.66 12.49 14.78
CA ALA A 229 9.95 11.79 14.74
C ALA A 229 10.85 12.11 15.94
N VAL A 230 10.87 13.37 16.39
CA VAL A 230 11.58 13.78 17.62
C VAL A 230 10.94 13.13 18.83
N LYS A 231 9.62 13.21 18.99
CA LYS A 231 8.89 12.61 20.12
C LYS A 231 9.20 11.13 20.28
N TYR A 232 9.21 10.36 19.19
CA TYR A 232 9.54 8.93 19.21
C TYR A 232 10.99 8.64 19.61
N ARG A 233 11.93 9.57 19.35
CA ARG A 233 13.36 9.39 19.65
C ARG A 233 13.78 9.91 21.03
N THR A 234 13.05 10.89 21.58
CA THR A 234 13.36 11.52 22.87
C THR A 234 12.66 10.85 24.05
N GLN A 235 11.69 9.96 23.79
CA GLN A 235 11.19 9.06 24.83
C GLN A 235 12.32 8.08 25.20
N GLU A 236 13.12 8.44 26.22
CA GLU A 236 14.10 7.57 26.84
C GLU A 236 13.41 6.27 27.30
N GLY A 237 13.84 5.11 26.77
CA GLY A 237 13.43 3.80 27.28
C GLY A 237 12.05 3.30 26.83
N GLY A 238 11.87 3.04 25.53
CA GLY A 238 10.75 2.23 25.05
C GLY A 238 10.96 0.74 25.33
N GLN A 239 10.75 0.30 26.57
CA GLN A 239 10.13 -1.01 26.76
C GLN A 239 8.81 -0.95 25.99
N GLY A 240 8.69 -1.77 24.94
CA GLY A 240 7.40 -1.94 24.30
C GLY A 240 6.40 -2.38 25.35
N GLU A 241 5.31 -1.63 25.51
CA GLU A 241 4.07 -2.18 26.05
C GLU A 241 3.63 -3.30 25.09
N GLY A 242 4.24 -4.46 25.28
CA GLY A 242 3.62 -5.72 24.91
C GLY A 242 2.50 -5.91 25.91
N ASP A 243 1.26 -5.81 25.43
CA ASP A 243 0.12 -6.41 26.11
C ASP A 243 0.36 -7.92 26.17
N SER A 244 1.08 -8.33 27.20
CA SER A 244 1.05 -9.66 27.74
C SER A 244 -0.23 -9.78 28.56
N GLU A 245 -1.29 -10.31 27.97
CA GLU A 245 -2.24 -11.12 28.75
C GLU A 245 -2.48 -12.43 28.01
N GLY A 246 -1.80 -13.45 28.53
CA GLY A 246 -1.98 -14.84 28.17
C GLY A 246 -3.24 -15.43 28.80
N ALA A 247 -3.43 -16.68 28.45
CA ALA A 247 -4.49 -17.55 28.91
C ALA A 247 -4.62 -17.66 30.44
N ALA A 248 -5.89 -17.73 30.85
CA ALA A 248 -6.47 -18.62 31.86
C ALA A 248 -6.27 -18.35 33.37
N ALA A 249 -7.42 -18.06 33.98
CA ALA A 249 -8.00 -18.70 35.17
C ALA A 249 -7.54 -18.29 36.59
N SER A 250 -8.52 -17.70 37.28
CA SER A 250 -9.06 -18.09 38.60
C SER A 250 -8.75 -17.21 39.83
N SER A 251 -9.87 -16.87 40.48
CA SER A 251 -10.10 -16.61 41.91
C SER A 251 -9.75 -15.25 42.51
N GLY A 252 -10.78 -14.64 43.10
CA GLY A 252 -10.66 -14.09 44.46
C GLY A 252 -10.66 -12.57 44.65
N GLY A 253 -11.86 -11.99 44.74
CA GLY A 253 -12.23 -11.13 45.87
C GLY A 253 -11.60 -9.74 46.05
N GLY A 254 -12.45 -8.71 45.94
CA GLY A 254 -12.58 -7.71 47.02
C GLY A 254 -11.98 -6.32 46.79
N GLY A 255 -12.88 -5.37 46.49
CA GLY A 255 -12.96 -4.12 47.26
C GLY A 255 -12.20 -2.89 46.76
N GLY A 256 -12.96 -1.82 46.46
CA GLY A 256 -12.62 -0.49 46.95
C GLY A 256 -12.16 0.56 45.92
N GLY A 257 -13.13 1.31 45.38
CA GLY A 257 -13.19 2.77 45.35
C GLY A 257 -11.98 3.62 44.91
N GLY A 258 -12.21 4.50 43.93
CA GLY A 258 -11.39 5.71 43.74
C GLY A 258 -11.52 6.32 42.36
N GLY A 259 -12.30 7.40 42.24
CA GLY A 259 -12.51 8.11 40.98
C GLY A 259 -11.29 8.87 40.48
N GLY A 260 -11.24 9.07 39.16
CA GLY A 260 -10.30 9.96 38.50
C GLY A 260 -10.62 10.01 37.01
N GLY A 261 -11.29 11.09 36.59
CA GLY A 261 -11.65 11.32 35.19
C GLY A 261 -10.39 11.46 34.32
N GLY A 262 -10.16 10.48 33.46
CA GLY A 262 -9.17 10.52 32.39
C GLY A 262 -9.84 10.84 31.07
N SER A 263 -9.68 12.09 30.62
CA SER A 263 -10.10 12.59 29.32
C SER A 263 -9.44 11.77 28.19
N ALA A 264 -10.27 11.11 27.38
CA ALA A 264 -9.85 10.41 26.18
C ALA A 264 -9.50 11.42 25.07
N LEU A 265 -8.21 11.63 24.83
CA LEU A 265 -7.75 12.33 23.63
C LEU A 265 -7.67 11.34 22.47
N LEU A 266 -8.72 11.36 21.66
CA LEU A 266 -8.77 10.89 20.28
C LEU A 266 -7.63 11.56 19.48
N SER A 267 -6.56 10.81 19.21
CA SER A 267 -5.57 11.19 18.20
C SER A 267 -5.99 10.57 16.86
N THR A 268 -6.86 11.28 16.16
CA THR A 268 -7.14 11.06 14.73
C THR A 268 -6.31 12.05 13.93
N TYR A 269 -5.21 11.55 13.36
CA TYR A 269 -4.62 12.07 12.13
C TYR A 269 -4.41 10.87 11.21
#